data_AF-A0A1F9YYS4-F1
#
_entry.id   AF-A0A1F9YYS4-F1
#
_cell.length_a   1.000
_cell.length_b   1.000
_cell.length_c   1.000
_cell.angle_alpha   90.00
_cell.angle_beta   90.00
_cell.angle_gamma   90.00
#
_symmetry.space_group_name_H-M   'P 1'
#
loop_
_entity.id
_entity.type
_entity.pdbx_description
1 polymer ?
#
loop_
_entity_poly.entity_id
_entity_poly.type
_entity_poly.pdbx_seq_one_letter_code
_entity_poly.pdbx_strand_id
1 'polypeptide(L)'
;MNLKKELKKMITDNDRRKSNPKALITKKRMQLKYFWITVSSVIVMMLIVTLSIYITFLYGIENMMKEMYDISKIKPVLIQMNYILIIETTIFVAFASWLSLRLSHRIAGPLYRIEKHIEEIIENGNLTEIKIRKKDELHDLVNTLNELIKYKMTNAPR
;
A
#
# COMPACT_ATOMS: atom_id res chain seq x y z
N MET A 1 30.31 -27.12 31.78
CA MET A 1 30.55 -27.08 30.32
C MET A 1 29.27 -27.03 29.45
N ASN A 2 28.05 -27.00 30.02
CA ASN A 2 26.79 -27.01 29.24
C ASN A 2 26.10 -25.64 29.07
N LEU A 3 26.33 -24.67 29.96
CA LEU A 3 25.60 -23.40 29.94
C LEU A 3 25.88 -22.55 28.68
N LYS A 4 27.13 -22.50 28.22
CA LYS A 4 27.51 -21.79 26.98
C LYS A 4 26.93 -22.44 25.73
N LYS A 5 26.72 -23.76 25.73
CA LYS A 5 26.10 -24.50 24.62
C LYS A 5 24.60 -24.23 24.56
N GLU A 6 23.91 -24.22 25.71
CA GLU A 6 22.49 -23.85 25.79
C GLU A 6 22.25 -22.39 25.45
N LEU A 7 23.07 -21.46 25.96
CA LEU A 7 22.97 -20.04 25.59
C LEU A 7 23.19 -19.83 24.09
N LYS A 8 24.18 -20.50 23.50
CA LYS A 8 24.43 -20.41 22.04
C LYS A 8 23.27 -21.01 21.24
N LYS A 9 22.63 -22.09 21.74
CA LYS A 9 21.45 -22.72 21.13
C LYS A 9 20.21 -21.83 21.25
N MET A 10 19.98 -21.19 22.40
CA MET A 10 18.90 -20.21 22.58
C MET A 10 19.09 -18.97 21.70
N ILE A 11 20.32 -18.44 21.58
CA ILE A 11 20.62 -17.30 20.71
C ILE A 11 20.41 -17.68 19.24
N THR A 12 20.86 -18.87 18.82
CA THR A 12 20.68 -19.34 17.43
C THR A 12 19.24 -19.70 17.10
N ASP A 13 18.45 -20.26 18.03
CA ASP A 13 17.02 -20.52 17.82
C ASP A 13 16.20 -19.21 17.85
N ASN A 14 16.60 -18.21 18.64
CA ASN A 14 15.98 -16.89 18.65
C ASN A 14 16.21 -16.14 17.32
N ASP A 15 17.40 -16.26 16.72
CA ASP A 15 17.67 -15.71 15.38
C ASP A 15 16.93 -16.46 14.28
N ARG A 16 16.76 -17.79 14.40
CA ARG A 16 15.95 -18.60 13.44
C ARG A 16 14.46 -18.27 13.50
N ARG A 17 13.91 -17.93 14.67
CA ARG A 17 12.52 -17.44 14.81
C ARG A 17 12.32 -16.01 14.26
N LYS A 18 13.39 -15.27 13.99
CA LYS A 18 13.33 -13.84 13.63
C LYS A 18 13.25 -13.55 12.13
N SER A 19 13.58 -14.50 11.25
CA SER A 19 13.43 -14.31 9.80
C SER A 19 12.86 -15.54 9.11
N ASN A 20 11.55 -15.76 9.22
CA ASN A 20 10.88 -16.67 8.32
C ASN A 20 10.80 -16.00 6.92
N PRO A 21 11.51 -16.48 5.89
CA PRO A 21 11.53 -15.81 4.58
C PRO A 21 10.14 -15.81 3.94
N LYS A 22 9.29 -16.80 4.24
CA LYS A 22 7.90 -16.86 3.78
C LYS A 22 7.07 -15.69 4.29
N ALA A 23 7.24 -15.31 5.55
CA ALA A 23 6.63 -14.13 6.15
C ALA A 23 7.09 -12.80 5.50
N LEU A 24 8.31 -12.74 4.99
CA LEU A 24 8.81 -11.58 4.22
C LEU A 24 8.20 -11.54 2.80
N ILE A 25 7.87 -12.71 2.23
CA ILE A 25 7.28 -12.85 0.91
C ILE A 25 5.77 -12.57 0.93
N THR A 26 5.02 -12.99 1.95
CA THR A 26 3.60 -12.62 2.12
C THR A 26 3.41 -11.12 2.31
N LYS A 27 4.30 -10.45 3.06
CA LYS A 27 4.36 -8.98 3.19
C LYS A 27 4.50 -8.28 1.84
N LYS A 28 5.38 -8.78 0.96
CA LYS A 28 5.57 -8.23 -0.38
C LYS A 28 4.33 -8.41 -1.25
N ARG A 29 3.63 -9.54 -1.17
CA ARG A 29 2.47 -9.82 -2.04
C ARG A 29 1.30 -8.88 -1.78
N MET A 30 0.96 -8.62 -0.51
CA MET A 30 -0.09 -7.65 -0.17
C MET A 30 0.32 -6.22 -0.49
N GLN A 31 1.58 -5.85 -0.18
CA GLN A 31 2.08 -4.51 -0.51
C GLN A 31 2.07 -4.22 -2.01
N LEU A 32 2.50 -5.20 -2.83
CA LEU A 32 2.54 -5.08 -4.28
C LEU A 32 1.12 -5.01 -4.87
N LYS A 33 0.15 -5.72 -4.28
CA LYS A 33 -1.25 -5.67 -4.72
C LYS A 33 -1.84 -4.27 -4.57
N TYR A 34 -1.70 -3.64 -3.39
CA TYR A 34 -2.18 -2.26 -3.18
C TYR A 34 -1.39 -1.23 -3.98
N PHE A 35 -0.08 -1.44 -4.14
CA PHE A 35 0.75 -0.62 -5.02
C PHE A 35 0.21 -0.63 -6.45
N TRP A 36 0.01 -1.80 -7.04
CA TRP A 36 -0.52 -1.94 -8.40
C TRP A 36 -1.94 -1.40 -8.54
N ILE A 37 -2.82 -1.60 -7.55
CA ILE A 37 -4.18 -1.05 -7.56
C ILE A 37 -4.16 0.49 -7.57
N THR A 38 -3.31 1.11 -6.75
CA THR A 38 -3.25 2.56 -6.64
C THR A 38 -2.57 3.18 -7.87
N VAL A 39 -1.50 2.56 -8.37
CA VAL A 39 -0.80 3.01 -9.58
C VAL A 39 -1.72 2.85 -10.79
N SER A 40 -2.44 1.73 -10.92
CA SER A 40 -3.35 1.52 -12.04
C SER A 40 -4.54 2.46 -12.01
N SER A 41 -5.13 2.74 -10.83
CA SER A 41 -6.25 3.69 -10.72
C SER A 41 -5.84 5.11 -11.12
N VAL A 42 -4.63 5.52 -10.76
CA VAL A 42 -4.05 6.81 -11.16
C VAL A 42 -3.82 6.87 -12.66
N ILE A 43 -3.22 5.82 -13.25
CA ILE A 43 -3.00 5.75 -14.71
C ILE A 43 -4.33 5.81 -15.46
N VAL A 44 -5.36 5.08 -15.00
CA VAL A 44 -6.69 5.10 -15.62
C VAL A 44 -7.32 6.49 -15.52
N MET A 45 -7.28 7.12 -14.34
CA MET A 45 -7.81 8.48 -14.15
C MET A 45 -7.08 9.50 -15.04
N MET A 46 -5.76 9.34 -15.21
CA MET A 46 -4.98 10.17 -16.12
C MET A 46 -5.35 9.99 -17.58
N LEU A 47 -5.51 8.75 -18.03
CA LEU A 47 -5.96 8.48 -19.40
C LEU A 47 -7.33 9.13 -19.66
N ILE A 48 -8.23 9.09 -18.68
CA ILE A 48 -9.52 9.77 -18.75
C ILE A 48 -9.35 11.28 -18.86
N VAL A 49 -8.52 11.91 -18.03
CA VAL A 49 -8.28 13.36 -18.07
C VAL A 49 -7.64 13.78 -19.39
N THR A 50 -6.59 13.09 -19.84
CA THR A 50 -5.92 13.38 -21.11
C THR A 50 -6.87 13.23 -22.30
N LEU A 51 -7.68 12.17 -22.32
CA LEU A 51 -8.70 11.96 -23.35
C LEU A 51 -9.77 13.06 -23.30
N SER A 52 -10.20 13.47 -22.10
CA SER A 52 -11.18 14.55 -21.92
C SER A 52 -10.66 15.89 -22.42
N ILE A 53 -9.40 16.21 -22.14
CA ILE A 53 -8.71 17.41 -22.67
C ILE A 53 -8.64 17.34 -24.19
N TYR A 54 -8.22 16.20 -24.74
CA TYR A 54 -8.11 16.01 -26.19
C TYR A 54 -9.46 16.17 -26.91
N ILE A 55 -10.53 15.56 -26.39
CA ILE A 55 -11.89 15.68 -26.94
C ILE A 55 -12.40 17.12 -26.83
N THR A 56 -12.24 17.76 -25.66
CA THR A 56 -12.64 19.16 -25.44
C THR A 56 -11.89 20.09 -26.39
N PHE A 57 -10.63 19.81 -26.66
CA PHE A 57 -9.81 20.58 -27.59
C PHE A 57 -10.25 20.40 -29.05
N LEU A 58 -10.54 19.16 -29.49
CA LEU A 58 -11.08 18.92 -30.83
C LEU A 58 -12.43 19.62 -31.04
N TYR A 59 -13.32 19.53 -30.06
CA TYR A 59 -14.61 20.21 -30.09
C TYR A 59 -14.45 21.74 -30.05
N GLY A 60 -13.48 22.25 -29.28
CA GLY A 60 -13.13 23.67 -29.24
C GLY A 60 -12.61 24.17 -30.59
N ILE A 61 -11.72 23.42 -31.24
CA ILE A 61 -11.23 23.71 -32.59
C ILE A 61 -12.38 23.70 -33.59
N GLU A 62 -13.24 22.68 -33.62
CA GLU A 62 -14.36 22.62 -34.57
C GLU A 62 -15.32 23.83 -34.43
N ASN A 63 -15.59 24.25 -33.20
CA ASN A 63 -16.45 25.40 -32.94
C ASN A 63 -15.76 26.76 -33.19
N MET A 64 -14.44 26.85 -33.01
CA MET A 64 -13.66 28.07 -33.26
C MET A 64 -13.17 28.20 -34.72
N MET A 65 -13.00 27.09 -35.46
CA MET A 65 -12.57 27.06 -36.87
C MET A 65 -13.65 27.46 -37.88
N LYS A 66 -14.88 27.72 -37.42
CA LYS A 66 -15.85 28.48 -38.24
C LYS A 66 -15.33 29.89 -38.57
N GLU A 67 -14.36 30.39 -37.82
CA GLU A 67 -13.54 31.55 -38.19
C GLU A 67 -12.14 31.07 -38.61
N MET A 68 -11.68 31.48 -39.79
CA MET A 68 -10.50 30.96 -40.50
C MET A 68 -9.21 31.01 -39.64
N TYR A 69 -8.86 29.90 -38.99
CA TYR A 69 -7.62 29.80 -38.22
C TYR A 69 -6.50 29.14 -39.05
N ASP A 70 -5.32 29.75 -39.00
CA ASP A 70 -4.13 29.24 -39.69
C ASP A 70 -3.60 27.98 -38.99
N ILE A 71 -3.68 26.84 -39.69
CA ILE A 71 -3.23 25.51 -39.22
C ILE A 71 -1.77 25.55 -38.73
N SER A 72 -0.95 26.46 -39.26
CA SER A 72 0.45 26.64 -38.83
C SER A 72 0.59 27.08 -37.37
N LYS A 73 -0.42 27.79 -36.82
CA LYS A 73 -0.43 28.25 -35.42
C LYS A 73 -0.95 27.19 -34.44
N ILE A 74 -1.60 26.13 -34.91
CA ILE A 74 -2.17 25.06 -34.07
C ILE A 74 -1.09 24.03 -33.67
N LYS A 75 -0.22 23.66 -34.60
CA LYS A 75 0.86 22.68 -34.36
C LYS A 75 1.76 23.00 -33.15
N PRO A 76 2.31 24.22 -32.99
CA PRO A 76 3.17 24.52 -31.85
C PRO A 76 2.42 24.47 -30.51
N VAL A 77 1.16 24.90 -30.48
CA VAL A 77 0.30 24.83 -29.30
C VAL A 77 0.07 23.37 -28.89
N LEU A 78 -0.21 22.48 -29.85
CA LEU A 78 -0.37 21.05 -29.59
C LEU A 78 0.90 20.41 -29.00
N ILE A 79 2.08 20.75 -29.54
CA ILE A 79 3.36 20.24 -29.04
C ILE A 79 3.58 20.72 -27.60
N GLN A 80 3.35 22.02 -27.34
CA GLN A 80 3.50 22.59 -26.00
C GLN A 80 2.54 21.96 -24.98
N MET A 81 1.28 21.73 -25.37
CA MET A 81 0.30 21.04 -24.51
C MET A 81 0.73 19.61 -24.19
N ASN A 82 1.25 18.87 -25.18
CA ASN A 82 1.74 17.51 -24.97
C ASN A 82 2.92 17.49 -23.99
N TYR A 83 3.85 18.42 -24.11
CA TYR A 83 4.97 18.55 -23.18
C TYR A 83 4.50 18.84 -21.74
N ILE A 84 3.57 19.77 -21.56
CA ILE A 84 3.00 20.09 -20.24
C ILE A 84 2.30 18.86 -19.66
N LEU A 85 1.47 18.18 -20.44
CA LEU A 85 0.76 16.96 -20.02
C LEU A 85 1.72 15.86 -19.57
N ILE A 86 2.81 15.62 -20.29
CA ILE A 86 3.81 14.61 -19.93
C ILE A 86 4.48 14.97 -18.60
N ILE A 87 4.84 16.24 -18.39
CA ILE A 87 5.47 16.71 -17.15
C ILE A 87 4.51 16.54 -15.96
N GLU A 88 3.29 17.06 -16.08
CA GLU A 88 2.26 16.94 -15.03
C GLU A 88 1.95 15.49 -14.71
N THR A 89 1.84 14.64 -15.74
CA THR A 89 1.62 13.21 -15.61
C THR A 89 2.74 12.54 -14.83
N THR A 90 3.99 12.85 -15.17
CA THR A 90 5.16 12.26 -14.51
C THR A 90 5.19 12.64 -13.02
N ILE A 91 4.94 13.92 -12.71
CA ILE A 91 4.92 14.42 -11.32
C ILE A 91 3.83 13.73 -10.50
N PHE A 92 2.63 13.63 -11.04
CA PHE A 92 1.51 13.05 -10.32
C PHE A 92 1.65 11.54 -10.15
N VAL A 93 2.15 10.79 -11.16
CA VAL A 93 2.49 9.36 -11.01
C VAL A 93 3.54 9.16 -9.91
N ALA A 94 4.58 10.00 -9.88
CA ALA A 94 5.62 9.94 -8.85
C ALA A 94 5.03 10.19 -7.44
N PHE A 95 4.21 11.22 -7.30
CA PHE A 95 3.54 11.54 -6.04
C PHE A 95 2.59 10.44 -5.57
N ALA A 96 1.75 9.93 -6.46
CA ALA A 96 0.82 8.86 -6.15
C ALA A 96 1.52 7.55 -5.80
N SER A 97 2.60 7.21 -6.50
CA SER A 97 3.44 6.05 -6.17
C SER A 97 4.04 6.18 -4.77
N TRP A 98 4.55 7.37 -4.43
CA TRP A 98 5.09 7.65 -3.11
C TRP A 98 4.03 7.53 -2.00
N LEU A 99 2.83 8.08 -2.23
CA LEU A 99 1.72 8.00 -1.29
C LEU A 99 1.26 6.55 -1.10
N SER A 100 1.12 5.81 -2.19
CA SER A 100 0.74 4.39 -2.21
C SER A 100 1.70 3.54 -1.39
N LEU A 101 3.02 3.70 -1.59
CA LEU A 101 4.04 3.01 -0.82
C LEU A 101 3.94 3.31 0.68
N ARG A 102 3.73 4.58 1.04
CA ARG A 102 3.53 4.96 2.45
C ARG A 102 2.31 4.31 3.06
N LEU A 103 1.17 4.34 2.38
CA LEU A 103 -0.08 3.75 2.87
C LEU A 103 0.06 2.23 3.03
N SER A 104 0.65 1.59 2.02
CA SER A 104 0.92 0.16 1.98
C SER A 104 1.79 -0.31 3.17
N HIS A 105 2.80 0.48 3.55
CA HIS A 105 3.62 0.19 4.73
C HIS A 105 2.84 0.29 6.05
N ARG A 106 1.89 1.21 6.17
CA ARG A 106 1.07 1.41 7.37
C ARG A 106 -0.01 0.32 7.57
N ILE A 107 -0.28 -0.49 6.55
CA ILE A 107 -1.23 -1.61 6.62
C ILE A 107 -0.50 -2.96 6.71
N ALA A 108 0.45 -3.22 5.81
CA ALA A 108 1.10 -4.54 5.75
C ALA A 108 1.99 -4.84 6.98
N GLY A 109 2.57 -3.80 7.59
CA GLY A 109 3.36 -3.91 8.81
C GLY A 109 2.57 -4.42 10.02
N PRO A 110 1.49 -3.73 10.45
CA PRO A 110 0.64 -4.19 11.55
C PRO A 110 -0.07 -5.49 11.23
N LEU A 111 -0.53 -5.72 9.99
CA LEU A 111 -1.22 -6.95 9.60
C LEU A 111 -0.37 -8.19 9.88
N TYR A 112 0.92 -8.13 9.52
CA TYR A 112 1.85 -9.22 9.81
C TYR A 112 2.06 -9.45 11.31
N ARG A 113 2.10 -8.38 12.13
CA ARG A 113 2.21 -8.56 13.58
C ARG A 113 0.98 -9.24 14.14
N ILE A 114 -0.20 -8.86 13.67
CA ILE A 114 -1.47 -9.46 14.09
C ILE A 114 -1.47 -10.96 13.74
N GLU A 115 -1.14 -11.31 12.49
CA GLU A 115 -1.06 -12.70 12.04
C GLU A 115 -0.11 -13.53 12.91
N LYS A 116 1.11 -13.03 13.13
CA LYS A 116 2.10 -13.71 13.96
C LYS A 116 1.65 -13.85 15.43
N HIS A 117 1.00 -12.84 15.98
CA HIS A 117 0.50 -12.88 17.37
C HIS A 117 -0.63 -13.89 17.52
N ILE A 118 -1.50 -14.02 16.51
CA ILE A 118 -2.54 -15.04 16.46
C ILE A 118 -1.92 -16.44 16.36
N GLU A 119 -0.91 -16.63 15.50
CA GLU A 119 -0.16 -17.90 15.42
C GLU A 119 0.45 -18.27 16.78
N GLU A 120 1.07 -17.30 17.48
CA GLU A 120 1.65 -17.53 18.81
C GLU A 120 0.59 -17.91 19.86
N ILE A 121 -0.61 -17.32 19.81
CA ILE A 121 -1.76 -17.69 20.65
C ILE A 121 -2.21 -19.12 20.34
N ILE A 122 -2.28 -19.50 19.06
CA ILE A 122 -2.71 -20.84 18.65
C ILE A 122 -1.69 -21.90 19.09
N GLU A 123 -0.39 -21.63 18.95
CA GLU A 123 0.67 -22.57 19.30
C GLU A 123 0.89 -22.70 20.80
N ASN A 124 0.89 -21.59 21.55
CA ASN A 124 1.31 -21.57 22.95
C ASN A 124 0.15 -21.36 23.93
N GLY A 125 -1.07 -21.12 23.44
CA GLY A 125 -2.26 -20.86 24.25
C GLY A 125 -2.21 -19.54 25.04
N ASN A 126 -1.18 -18.73 24.85
CA ASN A 126 -0.96 -17.53 25.67
C ASN A 126 -1.81 -16.35 25.16
N LEU A 127 -3.01 -16.24 25.72
CA LEU A 127 -3.98 -15.17 25.44
C LEU A 127 -3.48 -13.82 25.97
N THR A 128 -2.72 -13.11 25.13
CA THR A 128 -2.16 -11.78 25.43
C THR A 128 -2.69 -10.75 24.45
N GLU A 129 -2.85 -9.51 24.91
CA GLU A 129 -3.29 -8.40 24.06
C GLU A 129 -2.33 -8.12 22.90
N ILE A 130 -2.91 -7.94 21.72
CA ILE A 130 -2.23 -7.52 20.50
C ILE A 130 -2.06 -6.00 20.55
N LYS A 131 -0.85 -5.51 20.22
CA LYS A 131 -0.54 -4.07 20.16
C LYS A 131 0.13 -3.70 18.84
N ILE A 132 -0.37 -2.63 18.20
CA ILE A 132 0.20 -2.05 16.98
C ILE A 132 0.61 -0.59 17.21
N ARG A 133 1.35 0.03 16.28
CA ARG A 133 1.89 1.39 16.48
C ARG A 133 0.76 2.41 16.31
N LYS A 134 0.86 3.57 16.99
CA LYS A 134 -0.14 4.65 16.90
C LYS A 134 -0.48 5.08 15.46
N LYS A 135 0.51 5.06 14.56
CA LYS A 135 0.35 5.45 13.15
C LYS A 135 -0.09 4.29 12.25
N ASP A 136 -0.40 3.11 12.77
CA ASP A 136 -0.88 2.00 11.95
C ASP A 136 -2.40 2.12 11.71
N GLU A 137 -2.93 1.57 10.62
CA GLU A 137 -4.35 1.77 10.23
C GLU A 137 -5.30 0.68 10.78
N LEU A 138 -4.78 -0.38 11.42
CA LEU A 138 -5.56 -1.56 11.82
C LEU A 138 -5.99 -1.56 13.29
N HIS A 139 -6.16 -0.38 13.92
CA HIS A 139 -6.48 -0.29 15.35
C HIS A 139 -7.82 -0.92 15.68
N ASP A 140 -8.84 -0.70 14.85
CA ASP A 140 -10.18 -1.25 15.08
C ASP A 140 -10.18 -2.78 15.08
N LEU A 141 -9.46 -3.40 14.14
CA LEU A 141 -9.28 -4.85 14.09
C LEU A 141 -8.57 -5.36 15.35
N VAL A 142 -7.52 -4.68 15.79
CA VAL A 142 -6.78 -5.03 17.01
C VAL A 142 -7.67 -4.92 18.25
N ASN A 143 -8.51 -3.90 18.32
CA ASN A 143 -9.45 -3.71 19.43
C ASN A 143 -10.46 -4.86 19.49
N THR A 144 -11.10 -5.20 18.37
CA THR A 144 -12.04 -6.33 18.30
C THR A 144 -11.37 -7.67 18.64
N LEU A 145 -10.13 -7.90 18.17
CA LEU A 145 -9.37 -9.10 18.53
C LEU A 145 -9.04 -9.15 20.02
N ASN A 146 -8.68 -8.02 20.62
CA ASN A 146 -8.42 -7.95 22.05
C ASN A 146 -9.67 -8.19 22.89
N GLU A 147 -10.85 -7.72 22.44
CA GLU A 147 -12.13 -8.04 23.07
C GLU A 147 -12.42 -9.55 23.01
N LEU A 148 -12.18 -10.19 21.86
CA LEU A 148 -12.31 -11.64 21.71
C LEU A 148 -11.37 -12.40 22.66
N ILE A 149 -10.10 -11.98 22.74
CA ILE A 149 -9.11 -12.57 23.64
C ILE A 149 -9.59 -12.47 25.09
N LYS A 150 -10.08 -11.28 25.50
CA LYS A 150 -10.60 -11.03 26.85
C LYS A 150 -11.83 -11.88 27.17
N TYR A 151 -12.76 -12.03 26.21
CA TYR A 151 -13.91 -12.92 26.34
C TYR A 151 -13.47 -14.37 26.55
N LYS A 152 -12.55 -14.87 25.72
CA LYS A 152 -11.97 -16.22 25.84
C LYS A 152 -11.27 -16.44 27.19
N MET A 153 -10.54 -15.44 27.70
CA MET A 153 -9.89 -15.53 29.02
C MET A 153 -10.90 -15.60 30.17
N THR A 154 -12.02 -14.88 30.05
CA THR A 154 -13.07 -14.83 31.09
C THR A 154 -13.95 -16.07 31.09
N ASN A 155 -14.18 -16.67 29.92
CA ASN A 155 -15.12 -17.77 29.72
C ASN A 155 -14.43 -19.13 29.46
N ALA A 156 -13.11 -19.25 29.65
CA ALA A 156 -12.43 -20.53 29.56
C ALA A 156 -12.87 -21.46 30.71
N PRO A 157 -13.28 -22.71 30.43
CA PRO A 157 -13.55 -23.68 31.49
C PRO A 157 -12.26 -23.91 32.29
N ARG A 158 -12.36 -23.76 33.62
CA ARG A 158 -11.27 -24.05 34.55
C ARG A 158 -10.88 -25.52 34.52
#